data_AF-X5Y335-F1
#
_entry.id   AF-X5Y335-F1
#
_cell.length_a   1.000
_cell.length_b   1.000
_cell.length_c   1.000
_cell.angle_alpha   90.00
_cell.angle_beta   90.00
_cell.angle_gamma   90.00
#
_symmetry.space_group_name_H-M   'P 1'
#
loop_
_entity.id
_entity.type
_entity.pdbx_description
1 polymer ?
#
loop_
_entity_poly.entity_id
_entity_poly.type
_entity_poly.pdbx_seq_one_letter_code
_entity_poly.pdbx_strand_id
1 'polypeptide(L)'
;MISAATAATAVVLVTLVRDHGLQYLLAATVLASVIHIGAGLIKLGHVMRFVSRSVMTGFVNALAILIFMGQLPELIGVPLLTYVMVAAGLGIIYLFP
;
A
#
# COMPACT_ATOMS: atom_id res chain seq x y z
N MET A 1 -2.12 15.79 -6.89
CA MET A 1 -2.07 14.39 -6.38
C MET A 1 -3.49 13.86 -6.37
N ILE A 2 -3.72 12.67 -6.92
CA ILE A 2 -5.04 12.01 -6.90
C ILE A 2 -5.10 11.20 -5.60
N SER A 3 -6.20 11.32 -4.85
CA SER A 3 -6.44 10.50 -3.65
C SER A 3 -7.07 9.18 -4.07
N ALA A 4 -6.43 8.06 -3.73
CA ALA A 4 -6.89 6.70 -4.02
C ALA A 4 -6.37 5.73 -2.94
N ALA A 5 -6.86 4.48 -2.94
CA ALA A 5 -6.34 3.43 -2.08
C ALA A 5 -4.87 3.13 -2.41
N THR A 6 -3.98 3.27 -1.43
CA THR A 6 -2.55 2.98 -1.61
C THR A 6 -2.17 1.64 -1.02
N ALA A 7 -1.16 0.98 -1.59
CA ALA A 7 -0.59 -0.24 -1.02
C ALA A 7 -0.09 -0.04 0.42
N ALA A 8 0.45 1.16 0.73
CA ALA A 8 0.91 1.53 2.08
C ALA A 8 -0.19 1.33 3.14
N THR A 9 -1.38 1.83 2.85
CA THR A 9 -2.53 1.68 3.74
C THR A 9 -3.06 0.26 3.76
N ALA A 10 -3.07 -0.44 2.61
CA ALA A 10 -3.60 -1.79 2.51
C ALA A 10 -2.81 -2.79 3.37
N VAL A 11 -1.47 -2.74 3.34
CA VAL A 11 -0.60 -3.69 4.06
C VAL A 11 -0.90 -3.71 5.57
N VAL A 12 -1.15 -2.55 6.18
CA VAL A 12 -1.46 -2.46 7.62
C VAL A 12 -2.89 -2.92 7.92
N LEU A 13 -3.81 -2.70 6.99
CA LEU A 13 -5.22 -3.01 7.17
C LEU A 13 -5.56 -4.49 6.91
N VAL A 14 -4.77 -5.19 6.10
CA VAL A 14 -4.98 -6.62 5.80
C VAL A 14 -4.94 -7.47 7.07
N THR A 15 -4.00 -7.21 7.99
CA THR A 15 -3.92 -7.94 9.25
C THR A 15 -5.11 -7.64 10.16
N LEU A 16 -5.54 -6.38 10.23
CA LEU A 16 -6.74 -6.00 10.97
C LEU A 16 -7.99 -6.74 10.47
N VAL A 17 -8.20 -6.79 9.15
CA VAL A 17 -9.33 -7.51 8.55
C VAL A 17 -9.24 -9.00 8.82
N ARG A 18 -8.05 -9.58 8.70
CA ARG A 18 -7.83 -11.00 8.97
C ARG A 18 -8.22 -11.39 10.39
N ASP A 19 -7.86 -10.55 11.36
CA ASP A 19 -8.01 -10.90 12.78
C ASP A 19 -9.37 -10.46 13.36
N HIS A 20 -9.96 -9.37 12.87
CA HIS A 20 -11.17 -8.76 13.45
C HIS A 20 -12.33 -8.60 12.45
N GLY A 21 -12.11 -8.89 11.17
CA GLY A 21 -13.12 -8.79 10.13
C GLY A 21 -13.30 -7.39 9.53
N LEU A 22 -14.15 -7.31 8.51
CA LEU A 22 -14.34 -6.11 7.68
C LEU A 22 -14.98 -4.94 8.45
N GLN A 23 -15.80 -5.23 9.47
CA GLN A 23 -16.45 -4.19 10.26
C GLN A 23 -15.43 -3.30 10.98
N TYR A 24 -14.34 -3.89 11.47
CA TYR A 24 -13.26 -3.17 12.14
C TYR A 24 -12.42 -2.34 11.18
N LEU A 25 -12.28 -2.76 9.92
CA LEU A 25 -11.66 -1.95 8.87
C LEU A 25 -12.42 -0.63 8.67
N LEU A 26 -13.75 -0.71 8.58
CA LEU A 26 -14.61 0.46 8.40
C LEU A 26 -14.50 1.39 9.62
N ALA A 27 -14.59 0.82 10.83
CA ALA A 27 -14.45 1.57 12.07
C ALA A 27 -13.07 2.26 12.17
N ALA A 28 -11.98 1.55 11.86
CA ALA A 28 -10.63 2.08 11.87
C ALA A 28 -10.44 3.19 10.82
N THR A 29 -11.06 3.07 9.65
CA THR A 29 -10.98 4.08 8.59
C THR A 29 -11.69 5.37 8.98
N VAL A 30 -12.87 5.27 9.60
CA VAL A 30 -13.58 6.43 10.15
C VAL A 30 -12.75 7.07 11.27
N LEU A 31 -12.22 6.26 12.20
CA LEU A 31 -11.39 6.75 13.30
C LEU A 31 -10.13 7.46 12.79
N ALA A 32 -9.42 6.88 11.82
CA ALA A 32 -8.24 7.48 11.21
C ALA A 32 -8.58 8.84 10.56
N SER A 33 -9.75 8.95 9.92
CA SER A 33 -10.22 10.21 9.34
C SER A 33 -10.48 11.27 10.40
N VAL A 34 -11.08 10.90 11.53
CA VAL A 34 -11.27 11.81 12.67
C VAL A 34 -9.92 12.27 13.24
N ILE A 35 -8.97 11.36 13.39
CA ILE A 35 -7.60 11.68 13.86
C ILE A 35 -6.90 12.62 12.88
N HIS A 36 -7.02 12.39 11.57
CA HIS A 36 -6.44 13.27 10.55
C HIS A 36 -7.03 14.68 10.57
N ILE A 37 -8.35 14.81 10.74
CA ILE A 37 -9.01 16.11 10.89
C ILE A 37 -8.46 16.81 12.14
N GLY A 38 -8.40 16.11 13.27
CA GLY A 38 -7.83 16.64 14.51
C GLY A 38 -6.39 17.11 14.32
N ALA A 39 -5.54 16.28 13.71
CA ALA A 39 -4.15 16.62 13.41
C ALA A 39 -4.00 17.84 12.49
N GLY A 40 -4.92 18.01 11.53
CA GLY A 40 -5.00 19.18 10.67
C GLY A 40 -5.35 20.45 11.44
N LEU A 41 -6.31 20.38 12.37
CA LEU A 41 -6.73 21.52 13.21
C LEU A 41 -5.59 22.06 14.07
N ILE A 42 -4.76 21.17 14.65
CA ILE A 42 -3.59 21.54 15.44
C ILE A 42 -2.31 21.76 14.60
N LYS A 43 -2.43 21.75 13.26
CA LYS A 43 -1.33 22.02 12.31
C LYS A 43 -0.10 21.12 12.51
N LEU A 44 -0.31 19.84 12.84
CA LEU A 44 0.77 18.86 13.00
C LEU A 44 1.59 18.62 11.72
N GLY A 45 1.15 19.11 10.57
CA GLY A 45 1.90 19.05 9.31
C GLY A 45 3.32 19.63 9.43
N HIS A 46 3.55 20.61 10.30
CA HIS A 46 4.91 21.15 10.53
C HIS A 46 5.85 20.16 11.20
N VAL A 47 5.32 19.21 11.97
CA VAL A 47 6.11 18.18 12.66
C VAL A 47 6.63 17.11 11.69
N MET A 48 5.98 16.95 10.53
CA MET A 48 6.42 16.00 9.50
C MET A 48 7.84 16.30 8.97
N ARG A 49 8.34 17.53 9.12
CA ARG A 49 9.73 17.87 8.79
C ARG A 49 10.78 17.17 9.66
N PHE A 50 10.39 16.67 10.84
CA PHE A 50 11.27 15.94 11.75
C PHE A 50 11.36 14.45 11.42
N VAL A 51 10.53 13.95 10.50
CA VAL A 51 10.64 12.57 10.02
C VAL A 51 11.90 12.47 9.17
N SER A 52 12.85 11.64 9.62
CA SER A 52 14.12 11.45 8.93
C SER A 52 13.90 10.90 7.51
N ARG A 53 14.65 11.43 6.54
CA ARG A 53 14.66 10.91 5.16
C ARG A 53 14.97 9.42 5.10
N SER A 54 15.85 8.94 5.98
CA SER A 54 16.20 7.51 6.08
C SER A 54 14.98 6.64 6.39
N VAL A 55 14.10 7.10 7.29
CA VAL A 55 12.87 6.38 7.65
C VAL A 55 11.90 6.34 6.46
N MET A 56 11.72 7.47 5.76
CA MET A 56 10.86 7.53 4.58
C MET A 56 11.37 6.63 3.45
N THR A 57 12.67 6.66 3.15
CA THR A 57 13.27 5.79 2.12
C THR A 57 13.19 4.32 2.51
N GLY A 58 13.48 3.99 3.77
CA GLY A 58 13.34 2.63 4.30
C GLY A 58 11.90 2.12 4.18
N PHE A 59 10.92 2.95 4.52
CA PHE A 59 9.50 2.63 4.38
C PHE A 59 9.11 2.35 2.92
N VAL A 60 9.52 3.22 1.98
CA VAL A 60 9.20 3.04 0.55
C VAL A 60 9.86 1.77 -0.01
N ASN A 61 11.12 1.48 0.36
CA ASN A 61 11.81 0.26 -0.07
C ASN A 61 11.14 -0.99 0.49
N ALA A 62 10.80 -0.99 1.78
CA ALA A 62 10.09 -2.10 2.41
C ALA A 62 8.72 -2.32 1.76
N LEU A 63 8.00 -1.25 1.44
CA LEU A 63 6.72 -1.31 0.74
C LEU A 63 6.85 -1.91 -0.66
N ALA A 64 7.87 -1.51 -1.43
CA ALA A 64 8.12 -2.09 -2.75
C ALA A 64 8.38 -3.59 -2.67
N ILE A 65 9.20 -4.02 -1.70
CA ILE A 65 9.48 -5.44 -1.45
C ILE A 65 8.21 -6.18 -1.03
N LEU A 66 7.40 -5.61 -0.14
CA LEU A 66 6.15 -6.22 0.33
C LEU A 66 5.14 -6.40 -0.80
N ILE A 67 4.99 -5.41 -1.69
CA ILE A 67 4.13 -5.54 -2.87
C ILE A 67 4.64 -6.68 -3.75
N PHE A 68 5.94 -6.69 -4.06
CA PHE A 68 6.54 -7.72 -4.90
C PHE A 68 6.36 -9.12 -4.30
N MET A 69 6.67 -9.29 -3.00
CA MET A 69 6.47 -10.53 -2.27
C MET A 69 5.00 -10.96 -2.25
N GLY A 70 4.06 -10.02 -2.15
CA GLY A 70 2.64 -10.30 -2.22
C GLY A 70 2.16 -10.82 -3.57
N GLN A 71 2.90 -10.56 -4.66
CA GLN A 71 2.58 -11.10 -6.00
C GLN A 71 3.18 -12.50 -6.24
N LEU A 72 4.23 -12.90 -5.50
CA LEU A 72 4.91 -14.18 -5.76
C LEU A 72 3.99 -15.41 -5.66
N PRO A 73 3.07 -15.53 -4.69
CA PRO A 73 2.14 -16.66 -4.63
C PRO A 73 1.29 -16.83 -5.89
N GLU A 74 0.95 -15.73 -6.55
CA GLU A 74 0.17 -15.72 -7.80
C GLU A 74 0.99 -16.19 -9.03
N LEU A 75 2.30 -16.41 -8.86
CA LEU A 75 3.21 -16.86 -9.91
C LEU A 75 3.77 -18.27 -9.63
N ILE A 76 3.35 -18.96 -8.58
CA ILE A 76 3.85 -20.29 -8.22
C ILE A 76 2.79 -21.35 -8.54
N GLY A 77 3.17 -22.40 -9.27
CA GLY A 77 2.26 -23.52 -9.57
C GLY A 77 1.15 -23.19 -10.58
N VAL A 78 1.30 -22.11 -11.34
CA VAL A 78 0.31 -21.62 -12.31
C VAL A 78 0.58 -22.13 -13.74
N PRO A 79 -0.45 -22.15 -14.62
CA PRO A 79 -0.29 -22.55 -16.03
C PRO A 79 0.74 -21.72 -16.78
N LEU A 80 1.37 -22.29 -17.81
CA LEU A 80 2.35 -21.60 -18.66
C LEU A 80 1.79 -20.29 -19.24
N LEU A 81 0.49 -20.28 -19.58
CA LEU A 81 -0.20 -19.12 -20.11
C LEU A 81 -0.10 -17.89 -19.18
N THR A 82 -0.12 -18.10 -17.87
CA THR A 82 0.01 -17.01 -16.88
C THR A 82 1.33 -16.28 -17.04
N TYR A 83 2.45 -16.99 -17.24
CA TYR A 83 3.75 -16.37 -17.46
C TYR A 83 3.80 -15.59 -18.78
N VAL A 84 3.20 -16.11 -19.85
CA VAL A 84 3.11 -15.42 -21.14
C VAL A 84 2.31 -14.13 -21.00
N MET A 85 1.18 -14.17 -20.29
CA MET A 85 0.34 -12.99 -20.03
C MET A 85 1.07 -11.94 -19.19
N VAL A 86 1.80 -12.37 -18.14
CA VAL A 86 2.60 -11.46 -17.31
C VAL A 86 3.70 -10.81 -18.16
N ALA A 87 4.44 -11.59 -18.97
CA ALA A 87 5.49 -11.06 -19.83
C ALA A 87 4.94 -10.08 -20.88
N ALA A 88 3.78 -10.39 -21.48
CA ALA A 88 3.10 -9.49 -22.40
C ALA A 88 2.64 -8.20 -21.71
N GLY A 89 2.05 -8.29 -20.52
CA GLY A 89 1.63 -7.13 -19.72
C GLY A 89 2.79 -6.22 -19.35
N LEU A 90 3.90 -6.79 -18.86
CA LEU A 90 5.14 -6.02 -18.59
C LEU A 90 5.69 -5.40 -19.87
N GLY A 91 5.66 -6.15 -20.98
CA GLY A 91 6.05 -5.64 -22.29
C GLY A 91 5.25 -4.40 -22.67
N ILE A 92 3.92 -4.44 -22.56
CA ILE A 92 3.06 -3.28 -22.84
C ILE A 92 3.44 -2.11 -21.93
N ILE A 93 3.53 -2.32 -20.61
CA ILE A 93 3.82 -1.26 -19.63
C ILE A 93 5.17 -0.57 -19.91
N TYR A 94 6.20 -1.33 -20.31
CA TYR A 94 7.55 -0.77 -20.51
C TYR A 94 7.82 -0.27 -21.93
N LEU A 95 7.16 -0.82 -22.96
CA LEU A 95 7.37 -0.43 -24.36
C LEU A 95 6.40 0.65 -24.83
N PHE A 96 5.20 0.72 -24.28
CA PHE A 96 4.16 1.67 -24.67
C PHE A 96 3.80 2.58 -23.47
N PRO A 97 4.19 3.86 -23.49
CA PRO A 97 3.86 4.83 -22.44
C PRO A 97 2.40 5.27 -22.44
#